data_AF-A0A1N6DU62-F1
#
_entry.id   AF-A0A1N6DU62-F1
#
_cell.length_a   1.000
_cell.length_b   1.000
_cell.length_c   1.000
_cell.angle_alpha   90.00
_cell.angle_beta   90.00
_cell.angle_gamma   90.00
#
_symmetry.space_group_name_H-M   'P 1'
#
loop_
_entity.id
_entity.type
_entity.pdbx_description
1 polymer ?
#
loop_
_entity_poly.entity_id
_entity_poly.type
_entity_poly.pdbx_seq_one_letter_code
_entity_poly.pdbx_strand_id
1 'polypeptide(L)'
;MRKNYLMWFVILTFLIIGCRNDNFNANETSNNQQALKFRVVPKSSIPGVINELQAKTANFIVSLKASSASGKSETIFGEVKTDFVVETTNNGSIYYNFPVVPADSTPDIYNLEVKVSDGTYTSKIVRYSPSEDWLTNDPNDFLFFSGNISTYTLDGTQQTNMSMVNGSGGCSGNPGGGGGPSGPGGTNGPGDTGGGGGGNWPNTGDTGGPTGGTGGNGCGVYQLSHYTYSQNPVTGERYITGEVWINLCGETQHVFYGGSNKGNCNGVGSGTVSIPLLNDPCTKIKAKFADTKFKAKYDNINKPDVFGLDHEKGTFERYPPKNSGLQPSFVDIENKIGTTDMSLPDDKSGVSGLMHSHQDEDANGNHPIKIFSPTDVRTFINILMPQASSYTGSYMNAYSIVTTSGGNYMLQYTKATWPGSINYETKEKWQTWYKDEYRKLINDEKLTQANVEKIFTQFIKEVTKIDGLEVYKVTETSSAKLEYNGADQPVKSTPCP
;
A
#
# COMPACT_ATOMS: atom_id res chain seq x y z
N MET A 1 -8.74 -55.92 -7.16
CA MET A 1 -8.28 -54.59 -6.71
C MET A 1 -8.47 -53.43 -7.72
N ARG A 2 -9.04 -53.62 -8.93
CA ARG A 2 -9.19 -52.52 -9.92
C ARG A 2 -10.52 -51.73 -9.86
N LYS A 3 -11.56 -52.21 -9.17
CA LYS A 3 -12.89 -51.56 -9.19
C LYS A 3 -13.05 -50.39 -8.20
N ASN A 4 -12.21 -50.28 -7.18
CA ASN A 4 -12.34 -49.20 -6.18
C ASN A 4 -11.72 -47.88 -6.65
N TYR A 5 -10.70 -47.90 -7.52
CA TYR A 5 -10.05 -46.68 -8.00
C TYR A 5 -10.95 -45.85 -8.92
N LEU A 6 -11.83 -46.49 -9.69
CA LEU A 6 -12.75 -45.78 -10.59
C LEU A 6 -13.78 -44.96 -9.81
N MET A 7 -14.29 -45.50 -8.69
CA MET A 7 -15.25 -44.81 -7.84
C MET A 7 -14.60 -43.62 -7.11
N TRP A 8 -13.36 -43.78 -6.63
CA TRP A 8 -12.60 -42.68 -6.03
C TRP A 8 -12.28 -41.57 -7.05
N PHE A 9 -11.97 -41.92 -8.30
CA PHE A 9 -11.74 -40.93 -9.36
C PHE A 9 -13.00 -40.14 -9.71
N VAL A 10 -14.17 -40.80 -9.77
CA VAL A 10 -15.45 -40.13 -10.04
C VAL A 10 -15.81 -39.17 -8.90
N ILE A 11 -15.65 -39.59 -7.64
CA ILE A 11 -15.93 -38.72 -6.47
C ILE A 11 -14.97 -37.52 -6.43
N LEU A 12 -13.68 -37.73 -6.72
CA LEU A 12 -12.70 -36.63 -6.79
C LEU A 12 -13.02 -35.67 -7.94
N THR A 13 -13.51 -36.17 -9.08
CA THR A 13 -13.90 -35.33 -10.23
C THR A 13 -15.13 -34.49 -9.91
N PHE A 14 -16.12 -35.03 -9.19
CA PHE A 14 -17.28 -34.25 -8.73
C PHE A 14 -16.90 -33.20 -7.67
N LEU A 15 -15.93 -33.49 -6.80
CA LEU A 15 -15.42 -32.50 -5.82
C LEU A 15 -14.62 -31.38 -6.48
N ILE A 16 -13.87 -31.66 -7.56
CA ILE A 16 -13.11 -30.63 -8.29
C ILE A 16 -14.03 -29.77 -9.17
N ILE A 17 -15.12 -30.31 -9.71
CA ILE A 17 -16.12 -29.55 -10.48
C ILE A 17 -17.08 -28.77 -9.56
N GLY A 18 -17.29 -29.23 -8.32
CA GLY A 18 -18.13 -28.55 -7.32
C GLY A 18 -17.51 -27.32 -6.65
N CYS A 19 -16.20 -27.10 -6.81
CA CYS A 19 -15.47 -25.94 -6.25
C CYS A 19 -14.98 -25.00 -7.35
N ARG A 20 -15.86 -24.55 -8.25
CA ARG A 20 -15.67 -23.29 -9.00
C ARG A 20 -16.88 -22.97 -9.86
N ASN A 21 -17.80 -22.20 -9.30
CA ASN A 21 -18.34 -21.03 -9.97
C ASN A 21 -18.99 -20.11 -8.92
N ASP A 22 -18.19 -19.27 -8.26
CA ASP A 22 -18.72 -18.04 -7.67
C ASP A 22 -19.03 -17.09 -8.82
N ASN A 23 -20.04 -17.47 -9.60
CA ASN A 23 -20.73 -16.56 -10.49
C ASN A 23 -21.42 -15.56 -9.58
N PHE A 24 -20.82 -14.38 -9.43
CA PHE A 24 -21.52 -13.21 -8.93
C PHE A 24 -22.80 -13.05 -9.76
N ASN A 25 -23.92 -13.39 -9.15
CA ASN A 25 -25.22 -13.28 -9.77
C ASN A 25 -25.53 -11.78 -9.85
N ALA A 26 -25.32 -11.17 -11.02
CA ALA A 26 -25.51 -9.73 -11.24
C ALA A 26 -26.96 -9.24 -11.01
N ASN A 27 -27.88 -10.16 -10.70
CA ASN A 27 -29.31 -9.95 -10.57
C ASN A 27 -29.87 -10.12 -9.15
N GLU A 28 -29.06 -10.20 -8.09
CA GLU A 28 -29.60 -10.06 -6.72
C GLU A 28 -29.96 -8.59 -6.44
N THR A 29 -31.14 -8.19 -6.93
CA THR A 29 -31.82 -6.95 -6.57
C THR A 29 -32.63 -7.16 -5.30
N SER A 30 -32.00 -6.98 -4.13
CA SER A 30 -32.74 -6.64 -2.91
C SER A 30 -33.06 -5.15 -2.93
N ASN A 31 -34.36 -4.83 -2.91
CA ASN A 31 -34.95 -3.51 -2.97
C ASN A 31 -34.36 -2.50 -1.97
N ASN A 32 -33.50 -1.60 -2.45
CA ASN A 32 -33.60 -0.17 -2.15
C ASN A 32 -32.94 0.64 -3.28
N GLN A 33 -33.59 1.74 -3.66
CA GLN A 33 -33.30 2.52 -4.86
C GLN A 33 -31.90 3.16 -4.83
N GLN A 34 -31.22 3.13 -6.00
CA GLN A 34 -30.04 3.95 -6.35
C GLN A 34 -28.74 3.74 -5.55
N ALA A 35 -28.46 2.54 -5.02
CA ALA A 35 -27.10 2.24 -4.60
C ALA A 35 -26.16 2.28 -5.82
N LEU A 36 -25.16 3.16 -5.79
CA LEU A 36 -24.03 3.15 -6.73
C LEU A 36 -23.46 1.73 -6.83
N LYS A 37 -23.39 1.19 -8.05
CA LYS A 37 -22.79 -0.13 -8.30
C LYS A 37 -21.35 0.11 -8.73
N PHE A 38 -20.37 -0.40 -8.01
CA PHE A 38 -18.99 -0.41 -8.46
C PHE A 38 -18.48 -1.85 -8.64
N ARG A 39 -17.42 -2.02 -9.42
CA ARG A 39 -16.67 -3.27 -9.57
C ARG A 39 -15.25 -2.99 -10.06
N VAL A 40 -14.33 -3.91 -9.78
CA VAL A 40 -12.99 -3.91 -10.38
C VAL A 40 -13.04 -4.71 -11.68
N VAL A 41 -12.61 -4.11 -12.79
CA VAL A 41 -12.61 -4.74 -14.11
C VAL A 41 -11.19 -4.79 -14.68
N PRO A 42 -10.80 -5.88 -15.36
CA PRO A 42 -9.51 -5.92 -16.04
C PRO A 42 -9.52 -4.96 -17.22
N LYS A 43 -8.39 -4.30 -17.50
CA LYS A 43 -8.20 -3.35 -18.60
C LYS A 43 -8.64 -3.93 -19.95
N SER A 44 -8.39 -5.23 -20.16
CA SER A 44 -8.78 -5.99 -21.36
C SER A 44 -10.29 -6.11 -21.57
N SER A 45 -11.11 -5.92 -20.53
CA SER A 45 -12.57 -6.01 -20.63
C SER A 45 -13.24 -4.69 -21.04
N ILE A 46 -12.51 -3.58 -21.12
CA ILE A 46 -13.04 -2.25 -21.45
C ILE A 46 -12.37 -1.63 -22.71
N PRO A 47 -12.22 -2.37 -23.82
CA PRO A 47 -11.41 -1.94 -24.96
C PRO A 47 -11.85 -0.59 -25.57
N GLY A 48 -13.15 -0.27 -25.55
CA GLY A 48 -13.64 1.03 -26.03
C GLY A 48 -13.08 2.22 -25.24
N VAL A 49 -13.01 2.09 -23.91
CA VAL A 49 -12.43 3.13 -23.02
C VAL A 49 -10.93 3.25 -23.25
N ILE A 50 -10.24 2.12 -23.43
CA ILE A 50 -8.79 2.09 -23.67
C ILE A 50 -8.45 2.75 -25.00
N ASN A 51 -9.19 2.43 -26.07
CA ASN A 51 -8.99 3.03 -27.38
C ASN A 51 -9.22 4.54 -27.36
N GLU A 52 -10.28 4.99 -26.67
CA GLU A 52 -10.58 6.41 -26.52
C GLU A 52 -9.46 7.16 -25.78
N LEU A 53 -8.94 6.59 -24.70
CA LEU A 53 -7.82 7.16 -23.97
C LEU A 53 -6.55 7.19 -24.83
N GLN A 54 -6.24 6.13 -25.56
CA GLN A 54 -5.10 6.08 -26.48
C GLN A 54 -5.22 7.09 -27.63
N ALA A 55 -6.43 7.40 -28.08
CA ALA A 55 -6.66 8.43 -29.09
C ALA A 55 -6.43 9.86 -28.56
N LYS A 56 -6.65 10.08 -27.26
CA LYS A 56 -6.55 11.40 -26.61
C LYS A 56 -5.24 11.63 -25.84
N THR A 57 -4.46 10.58 -25.61
CA THR A 57 -3.22 10.63 -24.84
C THR A 57 -2.10 9.97 -25.61
N ALA A 58 -0.85 10.43 -25.47
CA ALA A 58 0.30 9.81 -26.11
C ALA A 58 0.68 8.52 -25.36
N ASN A 59 -0.11 7.45 -25.51
CA ASN A 59 0.02 6.18 -24.80
C ASN A 59 -0.16 6.30 -23.27
N PHE A 60 -1.25 6.91 -22.80
CA PHE A 60 -1.54 7.13 -21.38
C PHE A 60 -0.57 8.04 -20.64
N ILE A 61 0.29 8.75 -21.37
CA ILE A 61 1.09 9.85 -20.85
C ILE A 61 0.23 11.11 -20.93
N VAL A 62 0.04 11.77 -19.79
CA VAL A 62 -0.74 13.00 -19.69
C VAL A 62 0.22 14.13 -19.29
N SER A 63 0.15 15.29 -19.96
CA SER A 63 1.02 16.44 -19.67
C SER A 63 0.21 17.57 -19.06
N LEU A 64 0.70 18.18 -17.96
CA LEU A 64 0.13 19.42 -17.45
C LEU A 64 0.80 20.63 -18.11
N LYS A 65 -0.01 21.47 -18.78
CA LYS A 65 0.40 22.83 -19.12
C LYS A 65 0.21 23.70 -17.89
N ALA A 66 1.30 24.01 -17.19
CA ALA A 66 1.26 25.09 -16.20
C ALA A 66 0.95 26.40 -16.94
N SER A 67 -0.23 26.98 -16.69
CA SER A 67 -0.65 28.26 -17.25
C SER A 67 0.12 29.47 -16.68
N SER A 68 1.30 29.24 -16.09
CA SER A 68 2.21 30.32 -15.69
C SER A 68 2.93 30.85 -16.93
N ALA A 69 2.72 32.13 -17.25
CA ALA A 69 3.33 32.87 -18.37
C ALA A 69 4.87 32.99 -18.32
N SER A 70 5.55 32.17 -17.51
CA SER A 70 7.00 32.14 -17.31
C SER A 70 7.47 30.72 -17.60
N GLY A 71 8.09 30.54 -18.76
CA GLY A 71 8.41 29.26 -19.36
C GLY A 71 9.04 28.27 -18.39
N LYS A 72 8.33 27.17 -18.13
CA LYS A 72 8.88 25.96 -17.50
C LYS A 72 8.28 24.73 -18.16
N SER A 73 9.15 23.75 -18.33
CA SER A 73 8.97 22.40 -18.86
C SER A 73 7.57 21.82 -18.70
N GLU A 74 7.04 21.20 -19.75
CA GLU A 74 5.87 20.32 -19.68
C GLU A 74 6.06 19.33 -18.53
N THR A 75 5.22 19.41 -17.50
CA THR A 75 5.24 18.44 -16.41
C THR A 75 4.45 17.23 -16.89
N ILE A 76 5.17 16.14 -17.19
CA ILE A 76 4.55 14.85 -17.47
C ILE A 76 3.92 14.36 -16.16
N PHE A 77 2.62 14.14 -16.18
CA PHE A 77 1.81 13.86 -15.00
C PHE A 77 1.95 12.45 -14.48
N GLY A 78 2.43 11.52 -15.30
CA GLY A 78 2.56 10.13 -14.92
C GLY A 78 2.12 9.16 -16.00
N GLU A 79 2.19 7.88 -15.65
CA GLU A 79 1.80 6.77 -16.52
C GLU A 79 0.70 5.94 -15.85
N VAL A 80 -0.33 5.55 -16.62
CA VAL A 80 -1.37 4.61 -16.17
C VAL A 80 -0.81 3.19 -16.23
N LYS A 81 -0.17 2.75 -15.14
CA LYS A 81 0.43 1.41 -14.98
C LYS A 81 -0.46 0.48 -14.16
N THR A 82 -1.66 0.19 -14.65
CA THR A 82 -2.55 -0.79 -14.01
C THR A 82 -3.23 -1.70 -15.02
N ASP A 83 -3.36 -2.98 -14.64
CA ASP A 83 -4.16 -3.98 -15.35
C ASP A 83 -5.62 -4.00 -14.86
N PHE A 84 -5.92 -3.32 -13.75
CA PHE A 84 -7.23 -3.27 -13.13
C PHE A 84 -7.75 -1.84 -13.02
N VAL A 85 -9.02 -1.67 -13.31
CA VAL A 85 -9.71 -0.37 -13.39
C VAL A 85 -10.95 -0.44 -12.53
N VAL A 86 -11.27 0.66 -11.87
CA VAL A 86 -12.45 0.74 -11.00
C VAL A 86 -13.59 1.30 -11.83
N GLU A 87 -14.60 0.48 -12.05
CA GLU A 87 -15.84 0.85 -12.74
C GLU A 87 -16.91 1.22 -11.71
N THR A 88 -17.52 2.40 -11.84
CA THR A 88 -18.61 2.87 -10.99
C THR A 88 -19.79 3.30 -11.86
N THR A 89 -20.98 2.75 -11.62
CA THR A 89 -22.22 3.16 -12.29
C THR A 89 -23.00 4.12 -11.41
N ASN A 90 -23.27 5.32 -11.94
CA ASN A 90 -24.03 6.38 -11.28
C ASN A 90 -25.01 7.03 -12.25
N ASN A 91 -26.32 6.99 -11.93
CA ASN A 91 -27.38 7.65 -12.70
C ASN A 91 -27.32 7.38 -14.22
N GLY A 92 -27.09 6.12 -14.60
CA GLY A 92 -27.00 5.70 -16.01
C GLY A 92 -25.67 5.99 -16.70
N SER A 93 -24.76 6.74 -16.05
CA SER A 93 -23.38 6.91 -16.50
C SER A 93 -22.46 5.86 -15.87
N ILE A 94 -21.46 5.41 -16.61
CA ILE A 94 -20.39 4.54 -16.12
C ILE A 94 -19.11 5.35 -16.02
N TYR A 95 -18.40 5.24 -14.90
CA TYR A 95 -17.14 5.92 -14.63
C TYR A 95 -16.04 4.87 -14.50
N TYR A 96 -14.91 5.09 -15.16
CA TYR A 96 -13.71 4.27 -15.06
C TYR A 96 -12.62 5.11 -14.43
N ASN A 97 -12.15 4.72 -13.26
CA ASN A 97 -11.08 5.40 -12.54
C ASN A 97 -9.79 4.60 -12.67
N PHE A 98 -8.79 5.26 -13.28
CA PHE A 98 -7.46 4.73 -13.51
C PHE A 98 -6.49 5.43 -12.55
N PRO A 99 -5.82 4.70 -11.64
CA PRO A 99 -4.72 5.27 -10.89
C PRO A 99 -3.59 5.70 -11.83
N VAL A 100 -3.03 6.88 -11.59
CA VAL A 100 -1.90 7.43 -12.33
C VAL A 100 -0.70 7.50 -11.41
N VAL A 101 0.42 6.89 -11.82
CA VAL A 101 1.68 6.95 -11.07
C VAL A 101 2.39 8.25 -11.45
N PRO A 102 2.57 9.22 -10.54
CA PRO A 102 3.23 10.47 -10.88
C PRO A 102 4.67 10.28 -11.34
N ALA A 103 5.13 11.14 -12.24
CA ALA A 103 6.54 11.15 -12.68
C ALA A 103 7.47 11.80 -11.64
N ASP A 104 6.92 12.58 -10.71
CA ASP A 104 7.65 13.19 -9.61
C ASP A 104 7.43 12.41 -8.30
N SER A 105 8.22 12.73 -7.28
CA SER A 105 8.11 12.12 -5.95
C SER A 105 7.16 12.90 -5.04
N THR A 106 6.15 13.58 -5.59
CA THR A 106 5.19 14.31 -4.77
C THR A 106 4.27 13.33 -4.03
N PRO A 107 3.76 13.70 -2.84
CA PRO A 107 2.76 12.90 -2.14
C PRO A 107 1.37 13.00 -2.76
N ASP A 108 1.25 13.63 -3.94
CA ASP A 108 -0.01 13.81 -4.63
C ASP A 108 -0.52 12.49 -5.20
N ILE A 109 -1.83 12.33 -5.17
CA ILE A 109 -2.52 11.15 -5.68
C ILE A 109 -3.32 11.55 -6.92
N TYR A 110 -3.20 10.74 -7.96
CA TYR A 110 -3.67 11.09 -9.27
C TYR A 110 -4.58 9.99 -9.84
N ASN A 111 -5.73 10.43 -10.33
CA ASN A 111 -6.72 9.57 -10.99
C ASN A 111 -7.05 10.12 -12.36
N LEU A 112 -7.02 9.27 -13.38
CA LEU A 112 -7.64 9.53 -14.67
C LEU A 112 -9.05 8.95 -14.62
N GLU A 113 -10.06 9.81 -14.65
CA GLU A 113 -11.46 9.44 -14.65
C GLU A 113 -12.02 9.52 -16.08
N VAL A 114 -12.65 8.44 -16.55
CA VAL A 114 -13.38 8.40 -17.82
C VAL A 114 -14.84 8.10 -17.56
N LYS A 115 -15.70 9.06 -17.85
CA LYS A 115 -17.15 8.92 -17.81
C LYS A 115 -17.68 8.53 -19.20
N VAL A 116 -18.53 7.52 -19.24
CA VAL A 116 -19.29 7.05 -20.40
C VAL A 116 -20.77 7.30 -20.14
N SER A 117 -21.40 8.13 -20.98
CA SER A 117 -22.84 8.41 -20.95
C SER A 117 -23.36 8.42 -22.37
N ASP A 118 -24.36 7.58 -22.67
CA ASP A 118 -25.01 7.52 -23.98
C ASP A 118 -24.00 7.34 -25.15
N GLY A 119 -22.98 6.50 -24.93
CA GLY A 119 -21.90 6.24 -25.89
C GLY A 119 -20.87 7.38 -26.03
N THR A 120 -21.03 8.49 -25.30
CA THR A 120 -20.09 9.60 -25.28
C THR A 120 -19.06 9.42 -24.16
N TYR A 121 -17.79 9.67 -24.48
CA TYR A 121 -16.68 9.56 -23.54
C TYR A 121 -16.18 10.95 -23.13
N THR A 122 -16.19 11.23 -21.84
CA THR A 122 -15.58 12.43 -21.25
C THR A 122 -14.52 12.02 -20.24
N SER A 123 -13.34 12.60 -20.32
CA SER A 123 -12.18 12.22 -19.53
C SER A 123 -11.58 13.42 -18.83
N LYS A 124 -11.18 13.24 -17.58
CA LYS A 124 -10.48 14.26 -16.79
C LYS A 124 -9.50 13.63 -15.84
N ILE A 125 -8.58 14.44 -15.36
CA ILE A 125 -7.65 14.10 -14.32
C ILE A 125 -8.17 14.66 -13.00
N VAL A 126 -8.05 13.89 -11.92
CA VAL A 126 -8.31 14.33 -10.56
C VAL A 126 -7.02 14.20 -9.76
N ARG A 127 -6.56 15.31 -9.19
CA ARG A 127 -5.39 15.41 -8.30
C ARG A 127 -5.86 15.62 -6.88
N TYR A 128 -5.35 14.81 -5.97
CA TYR A 128 -5.48 14.97 -4.53
C TYR A 128 -4.12 15.37 -3.99
N SER A 129 -4.02 16.59 -3.45
CA SER A 129 -2.83 17.11 -2.81
C SER A 129 -3.04 17.13 -1.31
N PRO A 130 -2.66 16.06 -0.59
CA PRO A 130 -2.91 15.95 0.84
C PRO A 130 -2.14 17.00 1.64
N SER A 131 -2.70 17.40 2.78
CA SER A 131 -1.99 18.22 3.78
C SER A 131 -0.99 17.36 4.55
N GLU A 132 0.02 18.01 5.14
CA GLU A 132 1.02 17.36 6.00
C GLU A 132 0.36 16.64 7.21
N ASP A 133 -0.66 17.26 7.80
CA ASP A 133 -1.43 16.66 8.89
C ASP A 133 -2.14 15.36 8.46
N TRP A 134 -2.71 15.30 7.25
CA TRP A 134 -3.37 14.10 6.77
C TRP A 134 -2.36 12.97 6.50
N LEU A 135 -1.22 13.32 5.87
CA LEU A 135 -0.13 12.37 5.62
C LEU A 135 0.41 11.74 6.90
N THR A 136 0.39 12.48 8.01
CA THR A 136 0.94 12.03 9.30
C THR A 136 -0.03 11.16 10.09
N ASN A 137 -1.34 11.41 10.00
CA ASN A 137 -2.33 10.81 10.90
C ASN A 137 -3.02 9.57 10.30
N ASP A 138 -3.41 9.60 9.02
CA ASP A 138 -3.94 8.42 8.31
C ASP A 138 -3.93 8.64 6.79
N PRO A 139 -2.81 8.40 6.10
CA PRO A 139 -2.64 8.69 4.67
C PRO A 139 -3.46 7.79 3.72
N ASN A 140 -4.40 7.00 4.24
CA ASN A 140 -5.31 6.19 3.42
C ASN A 140 -6.78 6.45 3.74
N ASP A 141 -7.09 7.29 4.73
CA ASP A 141 -8.46 7.64 5.08
C ASP A 141 -8.94 8.87 4.29
N PHE A 142 -9.50 8.59 3.11
CA PHE A 142 -10.08 9.64 2.26
C PHE A 142 -11.39 10.24 2.82
N LEU A 143 -11.98 9.66 3.87
CA LEU A 143 -13.19 10.21 4.52
C LEU A 143 -12.83 11.48 5.30
N PHE A 144 -11.63 11.48 5.83
CA PHE A 144 -11.05 12.59 6.57
C PHE A 144 -9.95 13.29 5.78
N PHE A 145 -9.98 13.15 4.44
CA PHE A 145 -9.04 13.82 3.55
C PHE A 145 -8.96 15.31 3.89
N SER A 146 -7.73 15.74 4.17
CA SER A 146 -7.40 17.15 4.34
C SER A 146 -6.36 17.50 3.28
N GLY A 147 -6.59 18.57 2.53
CA GLY A 147 -5.77 18.89 1.36
C GLY A 147 -6.56 19.61 0.26
N ASN A 148 -6.03 19.60 -0.95
CA ASN A 148 -6.68 20.18 -2.12
C ASN A 148 -7.06 19.10 -3.13
N ILE A 149 -8.25 19.19 -3.71
CA ILE A 149 -8.71 18.38 -4.84
C ILE A 149 -8.83 19.28 -6.06
N SER A 150 -8.00 19.03 -7.06
CA SER A 150 -8.04 19.74 -8.34
C SER A 150 -8.46 18.81 -9.46
N THR A 151 -9.19 19.34 -10.45
CA THR A 151 -9.46 18.60 -11.69
C THR A 151 -8.84 19.29 -12.89
N TYR A 152 -8.38 18.51 -13.85
CA TYR A 152 -7.75 18.99 -15.07
C TYR A 152 -8.33 18.27 -16.28
N THR A 153 -8.37 18.96 -17.42
CA THR A 153 -8.56 18.32 -18.73
C THR A 153 -7.33 17.48 -19.10
N LEU A 154 -7.43 16.61 -20.11
CA LEU A 154 -6.30 15.79 -20.58
C LEU A 154 -5.14 16.61 -21.19
N ASP A 155 -5.40 17.83 -21.64
CA ASP A 155 -4.35 18.77 -22.08
C ASP A 155 -3.70 19.54 -20.92
N GLY A 156 -4.13 19.25 -19.69
CA GLY A 156 -3.57 19.80 -18.47
C GLY A 156 -4.18 21.11 -17.99
N THR A 157 -5.24 21.61 -18.64
CA THR A 157 -5.92 22.82 -18.19
C THR A 157 -6.70 22.54 -16.90
N GLN A 158 -6.40 23.29 -15.84
CA GLN A 158 -7.12 23.16 -14.57
C GLN A 158 -8.56 23.65 -14.71
N GLN A 159 -9.51 22.79 -14.34
CA GLN A 159 -10.95 23.10 -14.39
C GLN A 159 -11.49 23.53 -13.03
N THR A 160 -11.11 22.81 -11.96
CA THR A 160 -11.59 23.09 -10.59
C THR A 160 -10.46 22.94 -9.58
N ASN A 161 -10.58 23.62 -8.44
CA ASN A 161 -9.76 23.38 -7.24
C ASN A 161 -10.63 23.59 -6.00
N MET A 162 -10.54 22.67 -5.04
CA MET A 162 -11.31 22.67 -3.81
C MET A 162 -10.40 22.31 -2.65
N SER A 163 -10.52 23.05 -1.54
CA SER A 163 -9.84 22.69 -0.29
C SER A 163 -10.78 21.90 0.61
N MET A 164 -10.28 20.81 1.17
CA MET A 164 -10.95 19.97 2.15
C MET A 164 -10.18 19.99 3.47
N VAL A 165 -10.93 20.03 4.57
CA VAL A 165 -10.40 19.86 5.92
C VAL A 165 -11.22 18.79 6.59
N ASN A 166 -10.59 17.66 6.93
CA ASN A 166 -11.21 16.52 7.59
C ASN A 166 -12.45 15.98 6.84
N GLY A 167 -12.34 15.88 5.50
CA GLY A 167 -13.43 15.49 4.60
C GLY A 167 -14.57 16.49 4.45
N SER A 168 -14.51 17.62 5.17
CA SER A 168 -15.47 18.71 5.02
C SER A 168 -14.95 19.66 3.95
N GLY A 169 -15.64 19.69 2.82
CA GLY A 169 -15.39 20.70 1.78
C GLY A 169 -15.81 22.07 2.30
N GLY A 170 -14.87 22.99 2.40
CA GLY A 170 -15.17 24.41 2.52
C GLY A 170 -15.69 24.92 1.18
N CYS A 171 -16.92 24.55 0.82
CA CYS A 171 -17.62 25.19 -0.28
C CYS A 171 -17.77 26.66 0.11
N SER A 172 -16.86 27.53 -0.35
CA SER A 172 -17.01 28.96 -0.17
C SER A 172 -18.35 29.32 -0.81
N GLY A 173 -19.30 29.72 0.03
CA GLY A 173 -20.54 30.30 -0.47
C GLY A 173 -20.15 31.37 -1.48
N ASN A 174 -20.58 31.20 -2.71
CA ASN A 174 -20.38 32.17 -3.78
C ASN A 174 -20.74 33.55 -3.20
N PRO A 175 -19.83 34.55 -3.20
CA PRO A 175 -20.14 35.88 -2.66
C PRO A 175 -21.06 36.58 -3.65
N GLY A 176 -22.34 36.24 -3.60
CA GLY A 176 -23.37 36.73 -4.51
C GLY A 176 -24.57 37.19 -3.71
N GLY A 177 -24.69 38.51 -3.55
CA GLY A 177 -25.94 39.15 -3.12
C GLY A 177 -25.72 40.27 -2.11
N GLY A 178 -25.40 41.47 -2.60
CA GLY A 178 -25.43 42.68 -1.79
C GLY A 178 -26.83 43.01 -1.29
N GLY A 179 -26.90 43.51 -0.06
CA GLY A 179 -28.08 44.14 0.54
C GLY A 179 -27.92 44.14 2.07
N GLY A 180 -27.99 45.24 2.80
CA GLY A 180 -28.01 46.67 2.54
C GLY A 180 -27.56 47.36 3.85
N PRO A 181 -27.40 48.69 3.89
CA PRO A 181 -26.88 49.36 5.08
C PRO A 181 -27.98 49.49 6.14
N SER A 182 -27.94 48.68 7.19
CA SER A 182 -28.68 48.97 8.43
C SER A 182 -27.79 49.81 9.35
N GLY A 183 -28.20 51.06 9.52
CA GLY A 183 -27.51 52.12 10.24
C GLY A 183 -27.46 51.98 11.77
N PRO A 184 -27.00 53.03 12.46
CA PRO A 184 -26.62 53.01 13.87
C PRO A 184 -27.77 53.40 14.79
N GLY A 185 -27.84 52.80 15.98
CA GLY A 185 -28.60 53.40 17.09
C GLY A 185 -29.01 52.46 18.24
N GLY A 186 -28.71 52.90 19.47
CA GLY A 186 -29.47 52.58 20.68
C GLY A 186 -28.80 51.61 21.65
N THR A 187 -27.92 52.08 22.55
CA THR A 187 -28.17 52.54 23.94
C THR A 187 -28.36 51.47 25.01
N ASN A 188 -27.45 51.54 25.98
CA ASN A 188 -27.41 50.97 27.33
C ASN A 188 -28.75 50.78 28.06
N GLY A 189 -28.83 49.71 28.85
CA GLY A 189 -29.73 49.58 30.00
C GLY A 189 -29.42 48.30 30.82
N PRO A 190 -29.35 48.35 32.16
CA PRO A 190 -28.52 47.43 32.96
C PRO A 190 -29.32 46.35 33.73
N GLY A 191 -28.61 45.26 34.06
CA GLY A 191 -28.74 44.48 35.29
C GLY A 191 -29.99 43.61 35.46
N ASP A 192 -29.79 42.29 35.56
CA ASP A 192 -30.27 41.61 36.77
C ASP A 192 -29.47 40.33 37.08
N THR A 193 -29.16 40.22 38.36
CA THR A 193 -28.52 39.09 39.03
C THR A 193 -29.55 37.99 39.33
N GLY A 194 -29.18 36.71 39.17
CA GLY A 194 -29.83 35.66 39.95
C GLY A 194 -29.79 34.26 39.38
N GLY A 195 -29.33 33.32 40.22
CA GLY A 195 -29.95 32.01 40.32
C GLY A 195 -29.20 30.86 39.66
N GLY A 196 -28.50 30.08 40.48
CA GLY A 196 -27.93 28.80 40.10
C GLY A 196 -28.97 27.75 39.74
N GLY A 197 -28.48 26.71 39.07
CA GLY A 197 -29.23 25.50 38.76
C GLY A 197 -28.30 24.49 38.14
N GLY A 198 -27.72 23.62 38.97
CA GLY A 198 -27.01 22.44 38.53
C GLY A 198 -27.93 21.54 37.71
N GLY A 199 -27.46 21.17 36.52
CA GLY A 199 -28.14 20.26 35.61
C GLY A 199 -27.12 19.29 35.04
N ASN A 200 -26.90 18.20 35.77
CA ASN A 200 -26.13 17.04 35.38
C ASN A 200 -26.77 16.43 34.12
N TRP A 201 -26.09 16.52 32.97
CA TRP A 201 -26.48 15.81 31.75
C TRP A 201 -25.78 14.45 31.69
N PRO A 202 -26.52 13.35 31.46
CA PRO A 202 -25.95 12.02 31.49
C PRO A 202 -25.08 11.76 30.26
N ASN A 203 -23.89 11.20 30.51
CA ASN A 203 -23.10 10.42 29.57
C ASN A 203 -24.02 9.49 28.76
N THR A 204 -24.18 9.80 27.47
CA THR A 204 -24.74 8.85 26.49
C THR A 204 -23.59 7.99 26.01
N GLY A 205 -23.71 6.69 26.29
CA GLY A 205 -22.63 5.73 26.20
C GLY A 205 -22.19 5.42 24.77
N ASP A 206 -20.95 4.94 24.73
CA ASP A 206 -20.35 4.20 23.63
C ASP A 206 -21.34 3.19 23.05
N THR A 207 -21.71 3.40 21.80
CA THR A 207 -22.29 2.35 20.97
C THR A 207 -21.15 1.50 20.45
N GLY A 208 -20.84 0.44 21.20
CA GLY A 208 -19.91 -0.60 20.78
C GLY A 208 -20.32 -1.18 19.43
N GLY A 209 -19.45 -0.97 18.42
CA GLY A 209 -19.53 -1.65 17.15
C GLY A 209 -19.19 -3.15 17.29
N PRO A 210 -19.76 -4.03 16.45
CA PRO A 210 -19.65 -5.47 16.62
C PRO A 210 -18.23 -5.96 16.31
N THR A 211 -17.55 -6.47 17.33
CA THR A 211 -16.33 -7.28 17.20
C THR A 211 -16.69 -8.69 16.74
N GLY A 212 -16.95 -8.84 15.44
CA GLY A 212 -17.11 -10.13 14.78
C GLY A 212 -15.79 -10.60 14.18
N GLY A 213 -14.96 -11.30 14.96
CA GLY A 213 -13.81 -12.02 14.44
C GLY A 213 -14.24 -13.21 13.60
N THR A 214 -13.86 -13.24 12.32
CA THR A 214 -13.78 -14.46 11.52
C THR A 214 -12.46 -14.46 10.75
N GLY A 215 -11.75 -15.58 10.84
CA GLY A 215 -10.40 -15.71 10.35
C GLY A 215 -10.30 -15.79 8.82
N GLY A 216 -9.22 -15.20 8.31
CA GLY A 216 -8.38 -15.81 7.29
C GLY A 216 -8.97 -16.00 5.89
N ASN A 217 -9.24 -14.90 5.18
CA ASN A 217 -9.06 -14.88 3.73
C ASN A 217 -7.84 -14.02 3.41
N GLY A 218 -6.91 -14.57 2.63
CA GLY A 218 -5.58 -14.03 2.32
C GLY A 218 -5.57 -12.83 1.38
N CYS A 219 -6.55 -11.97 1.50
CA CYS A 219 -6.76 -10.79 0.68
C CYS A 219 -6.38 -9.58 1.53
N GLY A 220 -5.23 -8.96 1.23
CA GLY A 220 -4.57 -7.95 2.07
C GLY A 220 -5.39 -6.68 2.37
N VAL A 221 -4.72 -5.60 2.79
CA VAL A 221 -5.35 -4.30 3.15
C VAL A 221 -6.39 -3.90 2.10
N TYR A 222 -7.49 -3.30 2.53
CA TYR A 222 -8.37 -2.57 1.64
C TYR A 222 -7.62 -1.41 0.99
N GLN A 223 -7.75 -1.26 -0.32
CA GLN A 223 -6.93 -0.38 -1.16
C GLN A 223 -7.74 0.65 -1.93
N LEU A 224 -9.07 0.49 -1.89
CA LEU A 224 -10.01 1.42 -2.45
C LEU A 224 -11.09 1.70 -1.42
N SER A 225 -11.34 2.96 -1.11
CA SER A 225 -12.54 3.39 -0.41
C SER A 225 -13.46 4.10 -1.39
N HIS A 226 -14.73 3.70 -1.39
CA HIS A 226 -15.79 4.26 -2.20
C HIS A 226 -16.98 4.64 -1.32
N TYR A 227 -17.46 5.86 -1.41
CA TYR A 227 -18.62 6.30 -0.62
C TYR A 227 -19.91 6.13 -1.41
N THR A 228 -20.89 5.47 -0.81
CA THR A 228 -22.26 5.49 -1.30
C THR A 228 -22.97 6.70 -0.72
N TYR A 229 -23.72 7.41 -1.56
CA TYR A 229 -24.51 8.56 -1.17
C TYR A 229 -25.99 8.27 -1.39
N SER A 230 -26.85 8.83 -0.54
CA SER A 230 -28.27 8.98 -0.81
C SER A 230 -28.60 10.45 -0.94
N GLN A 231 -29.61 10.76 -1.74
CA GLN A 231 -30.12 12.11 -1.90
C GLN A 231 -31.47 12.23 -1.19
N ASN A 232 -31.61 13.25 -0.35
CA ASN A 232 -32.90 13.60 0.22
C ASN A 232 -33.83 14.03 -0.95
N PRO A 233 -34.97 13.33 -1.15
CA PRO A 233 -35.84 13.59 -2.30
C PRO A 233 -36.57 14.93 -2.22
N VAL A 234 -36.63 15.55 -1.04
CA VAL A 234 -37.32 16.84 -0.81
C VAL A 234 -36.34 18.00 -0.93
N THR A 235 -35.16 17.90 -0.34
CA THR A 235 -34.20 19.01 -0.28
C THR A 235 -33.13 18.94 -1.38
N GLY A 236 -32.97 17.78 -2.03
CA GLY A 236 -31.88 17.53 -2.97
C GLY A 236 -30.50 17.39 -2.32
N GLU A 237 -30.42 17.42 -0.99
CA GLU A 237 -29.17 17.29 -0.23
C GLU A 237 -28.65 15.85 -0.30
N ARG A 238 -27.35 15.68 -0.60
CA ARG A 238 -26.69 14.36 -0.60
C ARG A 238 -26.00 14.12 0.73
N TYR A 239 -26.17 12.93 1.29
CA TYR A 239 -25.49 12.46 2.49
C TYR A 239 -24.84 11.11 2.23
N ILE A 240 -23.70 10.88 2.87
CA ILE A 240 -22.99 9.60 2.80
C ILE A 240 -23.83 8.57 3.55
N THR A 241 -24.27 7.53 2.86
CA THR A 241 -25.02 6.41 3.43
C THR A 241 -24.14 5.21 3.73
N GLY A 242 -22.93 5.18 3.18
CA GLY A 242 -21.99 4.15 3.49
C GLY A 242 -20.66 4.34 2.78
N GLU A 243 -19.73 3.48 3.15
CA GLU A 243 -18.42 3.34 2.57
C GLU A 243 -18.22 1.89 2.19
N VAL A 244 -17.51 1.70 1.09
CA VAL A 244 -17.15 0.40 0.59
C VAL A 244 -15.66 0.33 0.41
N TRP A 245 -15.06 -0.57 1.16
CA TRP A 245 -13.65 -0.87 1.12
C TRP A 245 -13.44 -2.06 0.20
N ILE A 246 -12.56 -1.95 -0.79
CA ILE A 246 -12.21 -3.07 -1.68
C ILE A 246 -10.76 -3.46 -1.45
N ASN A 247 -10.51 -4.74 -1.21
CA ASN A 247 -9.14 -5.26 -1.13
C ASN A 247 -8.62 -5.79 -2.49
N LEU A 248 -7.37 -6.26 -2.51
CA LEU A 248 -6.70 -6.81 -3.70
C LEU A 248 -7.43 -7.95 -4.40
N CYS A 249 -8.33 -8.64 -3.69
CA CYS A 249 -9.09 -9.75 -4.23
C CYS A 249 -10.48 -9.33 -4.75
N GLY A 250 -10.82 -8.04 -4.65
CA GLY A 250 -12.17 -7.57 -4.94
C GLY A 250 -13.18 -7.87 -3.84
N GLU A 251 -12.76 -8.30 -2.64
CA GLU A 251 -13.68 -8.42 -1.51
C GLU A 251 -14.08 -7.02 -1.02
N THR A 252 -15.37 -6.83 -0.80
CA THR A 252 -15.97 -5.55 -0.45
C THR A 252 -16.46 -5.56 1.00
N GLN A 253 -15.98 -4.64 1.82
CA GLN A 253 -16.55 -4.39 3.15
C GLN A 253 -17.39 -3.13 3.12
N HIS A 254 -18.66 -3.26 3.48
CA HIS A 254 -19.61 -2.15 3.56
C HIS A 254 -19.72 -1.65 4.99
N VAL A 255 -19.53 -0.34 5.19
CA VAL A 255 -19.83 0.35 6.44
C VAL A 255 -20.96 1.33 6.16
N PHE A 256 -22.14 1.13 6.74
CA PHE A 256 -23.25 2.07 6.59
C PHE A 256 -23.15 3.16 7.65
N TYR A 257 -23.17 4.43 7.24
CA TYR A 257 -23.18 5.56 8.18
C TYR A 257 -24.60 6.00 8.49
N GLY A 258 -24.93 6.03 9.78
CA GLY A 258 -26.13 6.69 10.28
C GLY A 258 -25.94 8.21 10.22
N GLY A 259 -26.31 8.82 9.09
CA GLY A 259 -26.62 10.25 8.94
C GLY A 259 -25.70 11.27 9.62
N SER A 260 -24.63 11.68 8.94
CA SER A 260 -24.03 13.01 9.17
C SER A 260 -23.91 13.76 7.84
N ASN A 261 -24.50 14.94 7.78
CA ASN A 261 -24.49 15.79 6.59
C ASN A 261 -23.09 16.39 6.42
N LYS A 262 -22.34 15.93 5.42
CA LYS A 262 -21.13 16.61 4.91
C LYS A 262 -21.39 17.11 3.49
N GLY A 263 -21.00 18.37 3.26
CA GLY A 263 -21.47 19.23 2.18
C GLY A 263 -21.34 18.69 0.76
N ASN A 264 -22.42 18.86 -0.01
CA ASN A 264 -22.50 18.59 -1.45
C ASN A 264 -21.82 19.70 -2.24
N CYS A 265 -20.55 19.51 -2.63
CA CYS A 265 -19.88 20.42 -3.55
C CYS A 265 -20.05 19.95 -5.01
N ASN A 266 -21.01 20.56 -5.70
CA ASN A 266 -21.33 20.48 -7.13
C ASN A 266 -20.38 19.66 -8.04
N GLY A 267 -20.69 18.38 -8.25
CA GLY A 267 -20.34 17.66 -9.48
C GLY A 267 -18.87 17.30 -9.72
N VAL A 268 -18.01 17.30 -8.69
CA VAL A 268 -16.58 17.04 -8.85
C VAL A 268 -16.27 15.53 -8.95
N GLY A 269 -16.73 14.89 -10.04
CA GLY A 269 -16.36 13.51 -10.40
C GLY A 269 -17.24 12.40 -9.82
N SER A 270 -16.78 11.16 -9.99
CA SER A 270 -17.45 9.93 -9.59
C SER A 270 -17.51 9.70 -8.08
N GLY A 271 -16.80 10.51 -7.29
CA GLY A 271 -16.65 10.30 -5.84
C GLY A 271 -15.81 9.07 -5.49
N THR A 272 -15.08 8.49 -6.46
CA THR A 272 -14.22 7.33 -6.26
C THR A 272 -12.76 7.75 -6.41
N VAL A 273 -11.92 7.39 -5.45
CA VAL A 273 -10.47 7.60 -5.53
C VAL A 273 -9.82 6.24 -5.75
N SER A 274 -9.08 6.07 -6.85
CA SER A 274 -8.16 4.94 -6.99
C SER A 274 -6.77 5.42 -6.59
N ILE A 275 -6.21 4.82 -5.54
CA ILE A 275 -4.86 5.15 -5.11
C ILE A 275 -3.92 4.25 -5.94
N PRO A 276 -2.93 4.81 -6.64
CA PRO A 276 -1.89 3.99 -7.27
C PRO A 276 -1.31 3.09 -6.21
N LEU A 277 -1.28 1.80 -6.52
CA LEU A 277 -0.64 0.81 -5.68
C LEU A 277 0.84 1.16 -5.60
N LEU A 278 1.22 1.90 -4.55
CA LEU A 278 2.60 2.12 -4.11
C LEU A 278 3.17 0.83 -3.49
N ASN A 279 2.91 -0.28 -4.17
CA ASN A 279 3.20 -1.63 -3.76
C ASN A 279 4.39 -2.21 -4.55
N ASP A 280 4.99 -1.43 -5.44
CA ASP A 280 6.27 -1.80 -6.00
C ASP A 280 7.36 -1.67 -4.92
N PRO A 281 8.28 -2.63 -4.79
CA PRO A 281 9.28 -2.58 -3.72
C PRO A 281 10.26 -1.41 -3.83
N CYS A 282 10.51 -0.88 -5.04
CA CYS A 282 11.43 0.23 -5.22
C CYS A 282 10.91 1.50 -4.53
N THR A 283 9.63 1.82 -4.71
CA THR A 283 9.02 2.96 -4.03
C THR A 283 8.98 2.77 -2.51
N LYS A 284 8.73 1.53 -2.02
CA LYS A 284 8.79 1.23 -0.58
C LYS A 284 10.19 1.39 0.01
N ILE A 285 11.21 0.92 -0.70
CA ILE A 285 12.62 1.08 -0.29
C ILE A 285 12.94 2.58 -0.19
N LYS A 286 12.60 3.36 -1.22
CA LYS A 286 12.81 4.82 -1.24
C LYS A 286 12.09 5.51 -0.07
N ALA A 287 10.84 5.15 0.19
CA ALA A 287 10.06 5.69 1.30
C ALA A 287 10.70 5.35 2.67
N LYS A 288 11.22 4.12 2.85
CA LYS A 288 11.93 3.73 4.08
C LYS A 288 13.20 4.56 4.29
N PHE A 289 14.01 4.78 3.26
CA PHE A 289 15.20 5.62 3.38
C PHE A 289 14.91 7.12 3.52
N ALA A 290 13.71 7.58 3.15
CA ALA A 290 13.23 8.93 3.43
C ALA A 290 12.78 9.11 4.90
N ASP A 291 12.43 8.02 5.60
CA ASP A 291 12.11 8.06 7.03
C ASP A 291 13.40 8.27 7.85
N THR A 292 13.44 9.36 8.61
CA THR A 292 14.62 9.76 9.38
C THR A 292 14.97 8.80 10.51
N LYS A 293 13.97 8.13 11.13
CA LYS A 293 14.19 7.14 12.19
C LYS A 293 14.77 5.86 11.60
N PHE A 294 14.19 5.39 10.49
CA PHE A 294 14.71 4.24 9.76
C PHE A 294 16.14 4.49 9.29
N LYS A 295 16.39 5.66 8.67
CA LYS A 295 17.73 6.03 8.20
C LYS A 295 18.73 6.06 9.35
N ALA A 296 18.39 6.66 10.48
CA ALA A 296 19.28 6.69 11.65
C ALA A 296 19.63 5.27 12.15
N LYS A 297 18.68 4.32 12.12
CA LYS A 297 18.96 2.91 12.47
C LYS A 297 19.83 2.22 11.44
N TYR A 298 19.58 2.44 10.16
CA TYR A 298 20.43 1.94 9.08
C TYR A 298 21.87 2.47 9.22
N ASP A 299 22.07 3.78 9.39
CA ASP A 299 23.39 4.41 9.51
C ASP A 299 24.16 3.88 10.74
N ASN A 300 23.46 3.60 11.84
CA ASN A 300 24.07 3.05 13.06
C ASN A 300 24.60 1.62 12.90
N ILE A 301 24.03 0.82 11.99
CA ILE A 301 24.43 -0.57 11.76
C ILE A 301 25.37 -0.67 10.55
N ASN A 302 25.19 0.18 9.53
CA ASN A 302 25.98 0.21 8.30
C ASN A 302 27.29 1.01 8.50
N LYS A 303 28.19 0.51 9.35
CA LYS A 303 29.46 1.17 9.65
C LYS A 303 30.61 0.17 9.88
N PRO A 304 31.85 0.52 9.49
CA PRO A 304 32.99 -0.42 9.57
C PRO A 304 33.26 -1.00 10.96
N ASP A 305 33.07 -0.21 12.02
CA ASP A 305 33.24 -0.65 13.41
C ASP A 305 32.20 -1.70 13.85
N VAL A 306 31.04 -1.77 13.19
CA VAL A 306 30.04 -2.83 13.42
C VAL A 306 30.40 -4.11 12.68
N PHE A 307 31.00 -4.00 11.49
CA PHE A 307 31.41 -5.18 10.71
C PHE A 307 32.60 -5.91 11.33
N GLY A 308 33.44 -5.20 12.10
CA GLY A 308 34.57 -5.78 12.84
C GLY A 308 34.23 -6.34 14.22
N LEU A 309 32.95 -6.37 14.63
CA LEU A 309 32.54 -7.02 15.88
C LEU A 309 32.59 -8.54 15.75
N ASP A 310 32.60 -9.25 16.88
CA ASP A 310 32.54 -10.72 16.94
C ASP A 310 31.12 -11.27 17.11
N HIS A 311 30.11 -10.42 16.88
CA HIS A 311 28.69 -10.71 17.00
C HIS A 311 27.84 -9.76 16.15
N GLU A 312 26.63 -10.21 15.80
CA GLU A 312 25.66 -9.41 15.05
C GLU A 312 24.99 -8.31 15.87
N LYS A 313 24.77 -7.16 15.24
CA LYS A 313 23.91 -6.09 15.73
C LYS A 313 22.70 -5.96 14.83
N GLY A 314 21.57 -5.62 15.41
CA GLY A 314 20.36 -5.41 14.64
C GLY A 314 19.37 -4.46 15.28
N THR A 315 18.29 -4.23 14.56
CA THR A 315 17.15 -3.47 15.02
C THR A 315 15.89 -4.08 14.41
N PHE A 316 14.86 -4.27 15.23
CA PHE A 316 13.52 -4.63 14.76
C PHE A 316 12.65 -3.39 14.59
N GLU A 317 11.88 -3.34 13.51
CA GLU A 317 10.77 -2.40 13.38
C GLU A 317 9.47 -3.09 13.82
N ARG A 318 8.84 -2.51 14.85
CA ARG A 318 7.59 -2.98 15.41
C ARG A 318 6.46 -2.02 15.11
N TYR A 319 5.43 -2.52 14.45
CA TYR A 319 4.19 -1.78 14.26
C TYR A 319 3.26 -2.01 15.46
N PRO A 320 2.58 -0.96 15.93
CA PRO A 320 1.53 -1.12 16.93
C PRO A 320 0.30 -1.77 16.29
N PRO A 321 -0.68 -2.26 17.09
CA PRO A 321 -1.93 -2.79 16.56
C PRO A 321 -2.58 -1.83 15.57
N LYS A 322 -3.21 -2.38 14.53
CA LYS A 322 -3.95 -1.60 13.54
C LYS A 322 -4.92 -0.64 14.22
N ASN A 323 -5.05 0.57 13.66
CA ASN A 323 -5.98 1.60 14.12
C ASN A 323 -5.69 2.16 15.53
N SER A 324 -4.50 1.90 16.08
CA SER A 324 -4.10 2.50 17.36
C SER A 324 -3.68 3.98 17.24
N GLY A 325 -3.46 4.48 16.03
CA GLY A 325 -2.91 5.83 15.79
C GLY A 325 -1.46 6.01 16.23
N LEU A 326 -0.81 4.94 16.71
CA LEU A 326 0.59 4.96 17.14
C LEU A 326 1.53 4.74 15.95
N GLN A 327 2.70 5.36 16.02
CA GLN A 327 3.74 5.21 15.01
C GLN A 327 4.58 3.94 15.26
N PRO A 328 5.22 3.37 14.21
CA PRO A 328 6.18 2.28 14.38
C PRO A 328 7.32 2.66 15.33
N SER A 329 7.82 1.67 16.06
CA SER A 329 8.98 1.80 16.95
C SER A 329 10.12 0.90 16.52
N PHE A 330 11.34 1.31 16.85
CA PHE A 330 12.56 0.57 16.57
C PHE A 330 13.18 0.08 17.87
N VAL A 331 13.49 -1.21 17.95
CA VAL A 331 14.13 -1.83 19.11
C VAL A 331 15.47 -2.39 18.68
N ASP A 332 16.54 -1.82 19.22
CA ASP A 332 17.91 -2.29 18.96
C ASP A 332 18.16 -3.60 19.71
N ILE A 333 18.93 -4.46 19.08
CA ILE A 333 19.37 -5.73 19.62
C ILE A 333 20.84 -5.96 19.32
N GLU A 334 21.49 -6.63 20.24
CA GLU A 334 22.89 -7.02 20.15
C GLU A 334 22.96 -8.49 20.51
N ASN A 335 23.56 -9.27 19.63
CA ASN A 335 23.67 -10.70 19.86
C ASN A 335 24.70 -10.98 20.95
N LYS A 336 24.69 -12.21 21.48
CA LYS A 336 25.70 -12.62 22.44
C LYS A 336 27.07 -12.63 21.76
N ILE A 337 28.08 -12.10 22.45
CA ILE A 337 29.50 -12.16 22.04
C ILE A 337 29.87 -13.59 21.61
N GLY A 338 30.50 -13.71 20.44
CA GLY A 338 30.92 -14.98 19.86
C GLY A 338 29.80 -15.82 19.23
N THR A 339 28.64 -15.22 18.92
CA THR A 339 27.54 -15.90 18.22
C THR A 339 27.20 -15.21 16.91
N THR A 340 26.87 -16.01 15.90
CA THR A 340 26.59 -15.55 14.53
C THR A 340 25.10 -15.56 14.17
N ASP A 341 24.22 -15.94 15.09
CA ASP A 341 22.78 -16.07 14.82
C ASP A 341 21.98 -15.05 15.66
N MET A 342 21.36 -14.08 15.00
CA MET A 342 20.50 -13.11 15.66
C MET A 342 19.33 -13.76 16.43
N SER A 343 19.22 -13.43 17.72
CA SER A 343 18.05 -13.80 18.52
C SER A 343 16.92 -12.79 18.34
N LEU A 344 15.76 -13.26 17.91
CA LEU A 344 14.53 -12.47 17.91
C LEU A 344 14.02 -12.29 19.34
N PRO A 345 13.28 -11.20 19.64
CA PRO A 345 12.64 -11.04 20.93
C PRO A 345 11.64 -12.17 21.19
N ASP A 346 11.42 -12.47 22.47
CA ASP A 346 10.43 -13.47 22.89
C ASP A 346 9.03 -13.11 22.36
N ASP A 347 8.64 -11.85 22.54
CA ASP A 347 7.45 -11.28 21.93
C ASP A 347 7.76 -10.77 20.52
N LYS A 348 7.20 -11.45 19.52
CA LYS A 348 7.36 -11.12 18.09
C LYS A 348 6.21 -10.30 17.54
N SER A 349 5.25 -9.94 18.38
CA SER A 349 4.04 -9.20 18.00
C SER A 349 4.40 -7.87 17.34
N GLY A 350 3.90 -7.65 16.12
CA GLY A 350 4.12 -6.44 15.35
C GLY A 350 5.48 -6.29 14.69
N VAL A 351 6.41 -7.24 14.88
CA VAL A 351 7.75 -7.19 14.28
C VAL A 351 7.65 -7.51 12.78
N SER A 352 7.69 -6.47 11.94
CA SER A 352 7.53 -6.58 10.49
C SER A 352 8.81 -6.23 9.71
N GLY A 353 9.76 -5.58 10.37
CA GLY A 353 11.05 -5.21 9.82
C GLY A 353 12.18 -5.75 10.67
N LEU A 354 13.26 -6.17 10.00
CA LEU A 354 14.53 -6.52 10.65
C LEU A 354 15.68 -5.87 9.87
N MET A 355 16.58 -5.19 10.56
CA MET A 355 17.85 -4.72 10.00
C MET A 355 18.97 -5.31 10.82
N HIS A 356 19.96 -5.95 10.20
CA HIS A 356 21.09 -6.49 10.94
C HIS A 356 22.40 -6.51 10.16
N SER A 357 23.52 -6.58 10.89
CA SER A 357 24.85 -6.70 10.32
C SER A 357 25.33 -8.15 10.25
N HIS A 358 26.04 -8.50 9.18
CA HIS A 358 26.94 -9.66 9.18
C HIS A 358 28.39 -9.18 9.28
N GLN A 359 29.19 -9.91 10.05
CA GLN A 359 30.56 -9.53 10.41
C GLN A 359 31.55 -9.92 9.31
N ASP A 360 32.75 -9.33 9.33
CA ASP A 360 33.85 -9.69 8.45
C ASP A 360 34.49 -11.04 8.80
N GLU A 361 34.56 -11.33 10.10
CA GLU A 361 35.10 -12.56 10.68
C GLU A 361 34.23 -12.98 11.87
N ASP A 362 34.02 -14.27 12.06
CA ASP A 362 33.47 -14.80 13.31
C ASP A 362 34.56 -14.95 14.39
N ALA A 363 34.17 -15.32 15.61
CA ALA A 363 35.11 -15.51 16.72
C ALA A 363 36.19 -16.59 16.49
N ASN A 364 36.06 -17.41 15.44
CA ASN A 364 37.04 -18.42 15.05
C ASN A 364 37.87 -18.01 13.82
N GLY A 365 37.71 -16.78 13.33
CA GLY A 365 38.37 -16.28 12.12
C GLY A 365 37.79 -16.82 10.81
N ASN A 366 36.58 -17.39 10.82
CA ASN A 366 35.90 -17.76 9.59
C ASN A 366 35.27 -16.51 8.96
N HIS A 367 35.22 -16.44 7.63
CA HIS A 367 34.57 -15.35 6.91
C HIS A 367 33.07 -15.62 6.74
N PRO A 368 32.17 -14.90 7.46
CA PRO A 368 30.74 -15.10 7.38
C PRO A 368 30.19 -14.73 6.00
N ILE A 369 28.95 -15.14 5.74
CA ILE A 369 28.28 -14.87 4.47
C ILE A 369 27.97 -13.38 4.37
N LYS A 370 28.48 -12.69 3.34
CA LYS A 370 28.29 -11.23 3.16
C LYS A 370 26.99 -10.88 2.42
N ILE A 371 25.91 -11.61 2.72
CA ILE A 371 24.52 -11.44 2.26
C ILE A 371 23.61 -12.28 3.17
N PHE A 372 22.29 -12.23 2.99
CA PHE A 372 21.34 -13.07 3.70
C PHE A 372 21.70 -14.57 3.68
N SER A 373 21.47 -15.22 4.80
CA SER A 373 21.52 -16.66 4.99
C SER A 373 20.14 -17.33 4.74
N PRO A 374 20.09 -18.66 4.61
CA PRO A 374 18.83 -19.39 4.63
C PRO A 374 17.99 -19.17 5.90
N THR A 375 18.65 -18.87 7.04
CA THR A 375 17.96 -18.56 8.30
C THR A 375 17.23 -17.22 8.18
N ASP A 376 17.86 -16.21 7.58
CA ASP A 376 17.25 -14.88 7.36
C ASP A 376 16.02 -14.98 6.45
N VAL A 377 16.14 -15.70 5.34
CA VAL A 377 15.01 -15.93 4.42
C VAL A 377 13.86 -16.62 5.13
N ARG A 378 14.14 -17.63 5.96
CA ARG A 378 13.11 -18.29 6.77
C ARG A 378 12.50 -17.35 7.80
N THR A 379 13.30 -16.53 8.49
CA THR A 379 12.82 -15.55 9.48
C THR A 379 11.89 -14.54 8.82
N PHE A 380 12.28 -14.03 7.65
CA PHE A 380 11.44 -13.16 6.84
C PHE A 380 10.07 -13.79 6.54
N ILE A 381 10.06 -15.02 6.02
CA ILE A 381 8.80 -15.70 5.61
C ILE A 381 7.94 -16.11 6.81
N ASN A 382 8.54 -16.67 7.86
CA ASN A 382 7.79 -17.29 8.96
C ASN A 382 7.39 -16.31 10.04
N ILE A 383 8.06 -15.16 10.14
CA ILE A 383 7.88 -14.24 11.25
C ILE A 383 7.51 -12.86 10.73
N LEU A 384 8.37 -12.23 9.94
CA LEU A 384 8.16 -10.84 9.53
C LEU A 384 6.91 -10.68 8.66
N MET A 385 6.72 -11.57 7.68
CA MET A 385 5.57 -11.54 6.78
C MET A 385 4.22 -11.71 7.52
N PRO A 386 3.98 -12.76 8.34
CA PRO A 386 2.73 -12.87 9.12
C PRO A 386 2.45 -11.68 10.03
N GLN A 387 3.48 -11.13 10.67
CA GLN A 387 3.34 -9.96 11.53
C GLN A 387 3.01 -8.71 10.70
N ALA A 388 3.68 -8.49 9.57
CA ALA A 388 3.35 -7.40 8.66
C ALA A 388 1.88 -7.46 8.20
N SER A 389 1.38 -8.62 7.79
CA SER A 389 -0.04 -8.78 7.44
C SER A 389 -0.96 -8.46 8.62
N SER A 390 -0.64 -8.96 9.82
CA SER A 390 -1.49 -8.79 10.99
C SER A 390 -1.54 -7.33 11.48
N TYR A 391 -0.42 -6.61 11.42
CA TYR A 391 -0.28 -5.27 12.01
C TYR A 391 -0.31 -4.12 11.00
N THR A 392 0.01 -4.38 9.74
CA THR A 392 -0.01 -3.38 8.65
C THR A 392 -1.01 -3.72 7.54
N GLY A 393 -1.52 -4.95 7.54
CA GLY A 393 -2.54 -5.44 6.60
C GLY A 393 -2.00 -6.02 5.30
N SER A 394 -0.68 -5.98 5.06
CA SER A 394 -0.09 -6.61 3.88
C SER A 394 1.20 -7.37 4.23
N TYR A 395 1.36 -8.56 3.65
CA TYR A 395 2.65 -9.26 3.67
C TYR A 395 3.75 -8.49 2.94
N MET A 396 3.37 -7.64 1.97
CA MET A 396 4.29 -6.83 1.17
C MET A 396 4.90 -5.66 1.95
N ASN A 397 4.51 -5.46 3.21
CA ASN A 397 5.06 -4.44 4.08
C ASN A 397 6.19 -4.99 4.97
N ALA A 398 6.39 -6.31 4.97
CA ALA A 398 7.55 -6.91 5.61
C ALA A 398 8.82 -6.58 4.82
N TYR A 399 9.92 -6.35 5.52
CA TYR A 399 11.25 -6.25 4.92
C TYR A 399 12.30 -6.84 5.85
N SER A 400 13.43 -7.24 5.30
CA SER A 400 14.64 -7.54 6.06
C SER A 400 15.83 -6.90 5.37
N ILE A 401 16.71 -6.22 6.10
CA ILE A 401 17.97 -5.68 5.60
C ILE A 401 19.12 -6.43 6.26
N VAL A 402 20.09 -6.83 5.44
CA VAL A 402 21.42 -7.24 5.91
C VAL A 402 22.44 -6.19 5.45
N THR A 403 23.22 -5.67 6.39
CA THR A 403 24.34 -4.75 6.12
C THR A 403 25.67 -5.47 6.32
N THR A 404 26.60 -5.29 5.39
CA THR A 404 27.89 -5.98 5.41
C THR A 404 28.96 -5.07 4.81
N SER A 405 30.23 -5.39 5.04
CA SER A 405 31.34 -4.73 4.33
C SER A 405 31.31 -4.96 2.80
N GLY A 406 30.61 -5.99 2.31
CA GLY A 406 30.44 -6.28 0.88
C GLY A 406 29.28 -5.52 0.22
N GLY A 407 28.40 -4.91 1.02
CA GLY A 407 27.21 -4.21 0.56
C GLY A 407 26.01 -4.43 1.47
N ASN A 408 24.93 -3.71 1.16
CA ASN A 408 23.68 -3.75 1.90
C ASN A 408 22.57 -4.29 1.01
N TYR A 409 21.77 -5.20 1.55
CA TYR A 409 20.76 -5.93 0.81
C TYR A 409 19.43 -5.89 1.54
N MET A 410 18.32 -5.81 0.81
CA MET A 410 16.98 -5.85 1.35
C MET A 410 16.14 -6.96 0.70
N LEU A 411 15.52 -7.81 1.51
CA LEU A 411 14.47 -8.74 1.08
C LEU A 411 13.11 -8.04 1.08
N GLN A 412 12.35 -8.27 0.03
CA GLN A 412 11.00 -7.74 -0.18
C GLN A 412 10.08 -8.85 -0.70
N TYR A 413 8.78 -8.71 -0.45
CA TYR A 413 7.76 -9.62 -0.96
C TYR A 413 6.73 -8.89 -1.82
N THR A 414 6.46 -9.41 -3.02
CA THR A 414 5.64 -8.70 -4.03
C THR A 414 4.22 -9.26 -4.20
N LYS A 415 3.83 -10.32 -3.49
CA LYS A 415 2.48 -10.89 -3.61
C LYS A 415 1.60 -10.54 -2.42
N ALA A 416 0.30 -10.53 -2.70
CA ALA A 416 -0.75 -10.32 -1.70
C ALA A 416 -0.94 -11.51 -0.76
N THR A 417 -0.57 -12.71 -1.20
CA THR A 417 -0.81 -13.98 -0.51
C THR A 417 0.46 -14.51 0.11
N TRP A 418 0.41 -14.97 1.37
CA TRP A 418 1.56 -15.61 2.02
C TRP A 418 1.93 -16.93 1.32
N PRO A 419 3.23 -17.19 1.05
CA PRO A 419 3.66 -18.43 0.41
C PRO A 419 3.60 -19.66 1.34
N GLY A 420 3.18 -19.48 2.60
CA GLY A 420 3.17 -20.53 3.62
C GLY A 420 4.46 -20.57 4.45
N SER A 421 4.42 -21.34 5.55
CA SER A 421 5.57 -21.46 6.44
C SER A 421 6.62 -22.43 5.93
N ILE A 422 7.88 -22.10 6.19
CA ILE A 422 9.04 -22.94 5.91
C ILE A 422 9.32 -23.81 7.14
N ASN A 423 9.07 -25.11 6.99
CA ASN A 423 9.33 -26.09 8.03
C ASN A 423 10.84 -26.34 8.22
N TYR A 424 11.18 -27.11 9.26
CA TYR A 424 12.57 -27.41 9.61
C TYR A 424 13.30 -28.20 8.51
N GLU A 425 12.66 -29.21 7.91
CA GLU A 425 13.28 -30.03 6.87
C GLU A 425 13.65 -29.22 5.62
N THR A 426 12.76 -28.33 5.15
CA THR A 426 13.03 -27.42 4.04
C THR A 426 14.19 -26.48 4.36
N LYS A 427 14.22 -25.94 5.59
CA LYS A 427 15.32 -25.09 6.06
C LYS A 427 16.65 -25.84 6.07
N GLU A 428 16.70 -27.08 6.55
CA GLU A 428 17.93 -27.88 6.54
C GLU A 428 18.41 -28.14 5.11
N LYS A 429 17.50 -28.48 4.17
CA LYS A 429 17.86 -28.63 2.74
C LYS A 429 18.44 -27.34 2.15
N TRP A 430 17.84 -26.19 2.46
CA TRP A 430 18.35 -24.89 2.05
C TRP A 430 19.75 -24.63 2.63
N GLN A 431 19.94 -24.91 3.92
CA GLN A 431 21.24 -24.74 4.58
C GLN A 431 22.32 -25.67 4.02
N THR A 432 22.01 -26.93 3.75
CA THR A 432 22.95 -27.87 3.13
C THR A 432 23.37 -27.36 1.76
N TRP A 433 22.41 -27.05 0.89
CA TRP A 433 22.71 -26.53 -0.45
C TRP A 433 23.57 -25.27 -0.38
N TYR A 434 23.18 -24.31 0.46
CA TYR A 434 23.86 -23.03 0.57
C TYR A 434 25.30 -23.19 1.08
N LYS A 435 25.51 -24.03 2.11
CA LYS A 435 26.85 -24.33 2.64
C LYS A 435 27.73 -25.01 1.61
N ASP A 436 27.18 -25.93 0.82
CA ASP A 436 27.95 -26.66 -0.20
C ASP A 436 28.39 -25.73 -1.33
N GLU A 437 27.51 -24.86 -1.83
CA GLU A 437 27.87 -23.86 -2.85
C GLU A 437 28.88 -22.84 -2.33
N TYR A 438 28.74 -22.38 -1.09
CA TYR A 438 29.70 -21.46 -0.49
C TYR A 438 31.09 -22.10 -0.28
N ARG A 439 31.12 -23.36 0.17
CA ARG A 439 32.37 -24.14 0.30
C ARG A 439 33.08 -24.32 -1.04
N LYS A 440 32.34 -24.49 -2.14
CA LYS A 440 32.95 -24.54 -3.48
C LYS A 440 33.66 -23.23 -3.81
N LEU A 441 33.07 -22.07 -3.50
CA LEU A 441 33.76 -20.79 -3.72
C LEU A 441 35.05 -20.68 -2.92
N ILE A 442 35.04 -21.15 -1.66
CA ILE A 442 36.22 -21.11 -0.80
C ILE A 442 37.31 -22.04 -1.36
N ASN A 443 36.96 -23.30 -1.64
CA ASN A 443 37.92 -24.30 -2.13
C ASN A 443 38.51 -23.96 -3.50
N ASP A 444 37.74 -23.27 -4.35
CA ASP A 444 38.18 -22.82 -5.67
C ASP A 444 38.88 -21.46 -5.65
N GLU A 445 39.06 -20.82 -4.47
CA GLU A 445 39.59 -19.46 -4.32
C GLU A 445 38.78 -18.39 -5.11
N LYS A 446 37.48 -18.61 -5.25
CA LYS A 446 36.53 -17.76 -5.98
C LYS A 446 35.60 -16.97 -5.06
N LEU A 447 35.89 -16.89 -3.76
CA LEU A 447 35.06 -16.14 -2.82
C LEU A 447 35.19 -14.63 -3.08
N THR A 448 34.29 -14.09 -3.90
CA THR A 448 34.16 -12.66 -4.20
C THR A 448 32.71 -12.23 -3.96
N GLN A 449 32.48 -10.94 -3.68
CA GLN A 449 31.12 -10.46 -3.44
C GLN A 449 30.18 -10.71 -4.62
N ALA A 450 30.67 -10.58 -5.85
CA ALA A 450 29.88 -10.87 -7.05
C ALA A 450 29.44 -12.34 -7.13
N ASN A 451 30.32 -13.28 -6.73
CA ASN A 451 29.98 -14.70 -6.67
C ASN A 451 29.02 -15.02 -5.50
N VAL A 452 29.14 -14.31 -4.38
CA VAL A 452 28.20 -14.40 -3.24
C VAL A 452 26.81 -13.93 -3.65
N GLU A 453 26.69 -12.77 -4.29
CA GLU A 453 25.42 -12.25 -4.85
C GLU A 453 24.83 -13.24 -5.87
N LYS A 454 25.68 -13.87 -6.70
CA LYS A 454 25.24 -14.88 -7.67
C LYS A 454 24.68 -16.14 -7.02
N ILE A 455 25.38 -16.71 -6.03
CA ILE A 455 24.88 -17.88 -5.29
C ILE A 455 23.57 -17.54 -4.58
N PHE A 456 23.47 -16.36 -3.96
CA PHE A 456 22.25 -15.98 -3.26
C PHE A 456 21.07 -15.76 -4.20
N THR A 457 21.27 -15.07 -5.32
CA THR A 457 20.18 -14.91 -6.31
C THR A 457 19.79 -16.26 -6.92
N GLN A 458 20.74 -17.17 -7.14
CA GLN A 458 20.47 -18.54 -7.56
C GLN A 458 19.66 -19.30 -6.50
N PHE A 459 20.03 -19.17 -5.21
CA PHE A 459 19.31 -19.74 -4.09
C PHE A 459 17.84 -19.30 -4.09
N ILE A 460 17.57 -18.00 -4.22
CA ILE A 460 16.19 -17.48 -4.30
C ILE A 460 15.46 -18.03 -5.53
N LYS A 461 16.10 -18.05 -6.70
CA LYS A 461 15.43 -18.44 -7.95
C LYS A 461 15.18 -19.95 -8.07
N GLU A 462 16.16 -20.76 -7.72
CA GLU A 462 16.20 -22.19 -8.05
C GLU A 462 16.00 -23.11 -6.84
N VAL A 463 16.24 -22.64 -5.62
CA VAL A 463 16.19 -23.48 -4.41
C VAL A 463 14.96 -23.15 -3.57
N THR A 464 14.73 -21.88 -3.25
CA THR A 464 13.54 -21.47 -2.49
C THR A 464 12.30 -21.52 -3.38
N LYS A 465 12.40 -21.04 -4.63
CA LYS A 465 11.33 -21.03 -5.64
C LYS A 465 10.04 -20.36 -5.15
N ILE A 466 10.17 -19.33 -4.30
CA ILE A 466 9.03 -18.61 -3.76
C ILE A 466 8.68 -17.45 -4.70
N ASP A 467 7.48 -17.52 -5.29
CA ASP A 467 7.00 -16.45 -6.16
C ASP A 467 6.82 -15.15 -5.39
N GLY A 468 7.42 -14.09 -5.92
CA GLY A 468 7.45 -12.74 -5.37
C GLY A 468 8.43 -12.48 -4.23
N LEU A 469 9.28 -13.45 -3.85
CA LEU A 469 10.42 -13.17 -2.98
C LEU A 469 11.54 -12.53 -3.81
N GLU A 470 11.89 -11.29 -3.50
CA GLU A 470 12.84 -10.49 -4.26
C GLU A 470 13.95 -9.94 -3.36
N VAL A 471 15.13 -9.73 -3.94
CA VAL A 471 16.30 -9.16 -3.26
C VAL A 471 16.76 -7.90 -3.99
N TYR A 472 17.05 -6.88 -3.21
CA TYR A 472 17.51 -5.58 -3.67
C TYR A 472 18.87 -5.27 -3.06
N LYS A 473 19.80 -4.77 -3.86
CA LYS A 473 20.97 -4.06 -3.34
C LYS A 473 20.54 -2.64 -3.02
N VAL A 474 20.84 -2.17 -1.82
CA VAL A 474 20.35 -0.88 -1.33
C VAL A 474 21.50 -0.02 -0.79
N THR A 475 21.32 1.28 -0.90
CA THR A 475 22.12 2.33 -0.26
C THR A 475 21.14 3.41 0.18
N GLU A 476 21.63 4.43 0.88
CA GLU A 476 20.79 5.58 1.27
C GLU A 476 20.13 6.30 0.09
N THR A 477 20.77 6.27 -1.08
CA THR A 477 20.38 7.10 -2.24
C THR A 477 20.02 6.30 -3.48
N SER A 478 20.22 4.98 -3.47
CA SER A 478 19.95 4.13 -4.63
C SER A 478 19.55 2.73 -4.21
N SER A 479 18.77 2.09 -5.07
CA SER A 479 18.45 0.66 -4.96
C SER A 479 18.42 0.02 -6.33
N ALA A 480 18.70 -1.29 -6.38
CA ALA A 480 18.64 -2.08 -7.60
C ALA A 480 18.18 -3.51 -7.29
N LYS A 481 17.23 -4.03 -8.07
CA LYS A 481 16.79 -5.41 -7.98
C LYS A 481 17.88 -6.34 -8.51
N LEU A 482 18.22 -7.37 -7.74
CA LEU A 482 19.18 -8.40 -8.15
C LEU A 482 18.44 -9.66 -8.59
N GLU A 483 18.76 -10.16 -9.78
CA GLU A 483 18.14 -11.35 -10.37
C GLU A 483 19.20 -12.33 -10.86
N TYR A 484 18.96 -13.63 -10.62
CA TYR A 484 19.80 -14.68 -11.18
C TYR A 484 19.62 -14.72 -12.71
N ASN A 485 20.75 -14.69 -13.43
CA ASN A 485 20.76 -14.60 -14.89
C ASN A 485 21.37 -15.85 -15.55
N GLY A 486 21.45 -16.96 -14.82
CA GLY A 486 22.04 -18.23 -15.28
C GLY A 486 23.47 -18.47 -14.81
N ALA A 487 23.92 -19.71 -14.99
CA ALA A 487 25.16 -20.22 -14.42
C ALA A 487 26.42 -19.52 -14.94
N ASP A 488 26.41 -19.04 -16.18
CA ASP A 488 27.58 -18.44 -16.84
C ASP A 488 27.48 -16.91 -16.94
N GLN A 489 26.38 -16.32 -16.48
CA GLN A 489 26.16 -14.87 -16.56
C GLN A 489 26.37 -14.21 -15.19
N PRO A 490 26.76 -12.93 -15.15
CA PRO A 490 26.72 -12.15 -13.92
C PRO A 490 25.28 -11.97 -13.44
N VAL A 491 25.11 -11.64 -12.16
CA VAL A 491 23.81 -11.23 -11.62
C VAL A 491 23.26 -10.08 -12.46
N LYS A 492 22.00 -10.17 -12.86
CA LYS A 492 21.30 -9.08 -13.52
C LYS A 492 20.91 -8.07 -12.44
N SER A 493 21.40 -6.84 -12.56
CA SER A 493 21.05 -5.73 -11.70
C SER A 493 20.16 -4.75 -12.45
N THR A 494 18.95 -4.50 -11.95
CA THR A 494 17.99 -3.56 -12.55
C THR A 494 17.80 -2.40 -11.57
N PRO A 495 18.31 -1.19 -11.88
CA PRO A 495 18.12 -0.02 -11.02
C PRO A 495 16.64 0.27 -10.77
N CYS A 496 16.32 0.65 -9.55
CA CYS A 496 15.02 1.22 -9.22
C CYS A 496 14.92 2.65 -9.81
N PRO A 497 13.74 3.06 -10.31
CA PRO A 497 13.53 4.38 -10.90
C PRO A 497 13.60 5.55 -9.90
#